data_AF-A0A972X186-F1
#
_entry.id   AF-A0A972X186-F1
#
_cell.length_a   1.000
_cell.length_b   1.000
_cell.length_c   1.000
_cell.angle_alpha   90.00
_cell.angle_beta   90.00
_cell.angle_gamma   90.00
#
_symmetry.space_group_name_H-M   'P 1'
#
loop_
_entity.id
_entity.type
_entity.pdbx_description
1 polymer ?
#
loop_
_entity_poly.entity_id
_entity_poly.type
_entity_poly.pdbx_seq_one_letter_code
_entity_poly.pdbx_strand_id
1 'polypeptide(L)'
;MFLIRLIYRFLSLFQSHRSTQGVSFGLCFGFLLALSPPTTIQFWLLLSLFFLIKMNLTYTLFSVGVCSIGAYLGSPLFTNLGEYLLTRKTLLKFWSHLYEMPIVPFTDFYVPEVLGKMFLAFLLIVPLFIFSMKLVNFLTPLAYHWWRTTFLYNLYRSYKPYA
;
A
#
# COMPACT_ATOMS: atom_id res chain seq x y z
N MET A 1 9.27 29.97 14.64
CA MET A 1 10.31 28.94 14.85
C MET A 1 9.77 27.62 15.43
N PHE A 2 8.89 27.63 16.45
CA PHE A 2 8.34 26.42 17.09
C PHE A 2 7.52 25.54 16.13
N LEU A 3 6.62 26.15 15.34
CA LEU A 3 5.74 25.46 14.38
C LEU A 3 6.51 24.66 13.31
N ILE A 4 7.55 25.27 12.72
CA ILE A 4 8.41 24.62 11.71
C ILE A 4 9.14 23.41 12.31
N ARG A 5 9.58 23.52 13.58
CA ARG A 5 10.28 22.45 14.29
C ARG A 5 9.35 21.29 14.64
N LEU A 6 8.08 21.58 14.94
CA LEU A 6 7.04 20.58 15.20
C LEU A 6 6.65 19.84 13.92
N ILE A 7 6.46 20.57 12.81
CA ILE A 7 6.21 20.00 11.47
C ILE A 7 7.39 19.11 11.04
N TYR A 8 8.63 19.57 11.23
CA TYR A 8 9.83 18.79 10.90
C TYR A 8 9.96 17.54 11.76
N ARG A 9 9.69 17.64 13.07
CA ARG A 9 9.66 16.46 13.96
C ARG A 9 8.59 15.47 13.53
N PHE A 10 7.39 15.95 13.23
CA PHE A 10 6.30 15.10 12.73
C PHE A 10 6.73 14.39 11.43
N LEU A 11 7.17 15.11 10.40
CA LEU A 11 7.68 14.55 9.14
C LEU A 11 8.85 13.57 9.34
N SER A 12 9.75 13.85 10.30
CA SER A 12 10.88 12.98 10.61
C SER A 12 10.44 11.63 11.19
N LEU A 13 9.30 11.58 11.89
CA LEU A 13 8.73 10.32 12.41
C LEU A 13 8.20 9.43 11.27
N PHE A 14 7.76 10.01 10.15
CA PHE A 14 7.32 9.24 8.97
C PHE A 14 8.50 8.64 8.20
N GLN A 15 9.70 9.20 8.33
CA GLN A 15 10.93 8.74 7.65
C GLN A 15 11.76 7.74 8.47
N SER A 16 11.22 7.19 9.56
CA SER A 16 11.94 6.39 10.56
C SER A 16 12.55 5.08 10.02
N HIS A 17 12.08 4.58 8.87
CA HIS A 17 12.60 3.37 8.23
C HIS A 17 12.99 3.59 6.76
N ARG A 18 14.26 3.88 6.50
CA ARG A 18 14.80 4.08 5.14
C ARG A 18 15.34 2.81 4.47
N SER A 19 15.27 1.65 5.13
CA SER A 19 15.68 0.38 4.52
C SER A 19 14.84 0.11 3.26
N THR A 20 15.46 -0.34 2.17
CA THR A 20 14.76 -0.73 0.93
C THR A 20 13.59 -1.67 1.21
N GLN A 21 13.80 -2.65 2.08
CA GLN A 21 12.76 -3.61 2.48
C GLN A 21 11.58 -2.93 3.16
N GLY A 22 11.81 -2.07 4.16
CA GLY A 22 10.74 -1.34 4.85
C GLY A 22 9.94 -0.40 3.94
N VAL A 23 10.57 0.15 2.89
CA VAL A 23 9.88 0.94 1.85
C VAL A 23 9.04 0.03 0.97
N SER A 24 9.59 -1.07 0.46
CA SER A 24 8.88 -2.05 -0.37
C SER A 24 7.69 -2.68 0.36
N PHE A 25 7.87 -3.07 1.62
CA PHE A 25 6.75 -3.54 2.46
C PHE A 25 5.69 -2.48 2.63
N GLY A 26 6.08 -1.22 2.87
CA GLY A 26 5.12 -0.11 2.96
C GLY A 26 4.30 0.07 1.69
N LEU A 27 4.94 0.01 0.52
CA LEU A 27 4.26 0.08 -0.78
C LEU A 27 3.28 -1.10 -0.98
N CYS A 28 3.71 -2.33 -0.70
CA CYS A 28 2.83 -3.51 -0.77
C CYS A 28 1.64 -3.40 0.18
N PHE A 29 1.88 -2.94 1.40
CA PHE A 29 0.84 -2.79 2.40
C PHE A 29 -0.16 -1.70 2.03
N GLY A 30 0.32 -0.58 1.47
CA GLY A 30 -0.54 0.49 0.99
C GLY A 30 -1.39 0.06 -0.19
N PHE A 31 -0.84 -0.77 -1.08
CA PHE A 31 -1.61 -1.42 -2.15
C PHE A 31 -2.74 -2.31 -1.59
N LEU A 32 -2.45 -3.16 -0.61
CA LEU A 32 -3.48 -3.99 0.04
C LEU A 32 -4.59 -3.14 0.68
N LEU A 33 -4.20 -2.11 1.44
CA LEU A 33 -5.15 -1.20 2.09
C LEU A 33 -6.01 -0.44 1.08
N ALA A 34 -5.45 -0.03 -0.06
CA ALA A 34 -6.18 0.69 -1.10
C ALA A 34 -7.24 -0.19 -1.81
N LEU A 35 -6.96 -1.48 -1.97
CA LEU A 35 -7.88 -2.41 -2.62
C LEU A 35 -8.93 -2.97 -1.65
N SER A 36 -8.73 -2.83 -0.34
CA SER A 36 -9.66 -3.28 0.69
C SER A 36 -10.70 -2.20 1.03
N PRO A 37 -12.01 -2.45 0.90
CA PRO A 37 -13.03 -1.50 1.33
C PRO A 37 -13.03 -1.37 2.86
N PRO A 38 -13.21 -0.15 3.41
CA PRO A 38 -13.19 0.08 4.87
C PRO A 38 -14.38 -0.53 5.62
N THR A 39 -15.42 -0.98 4.91
CA THR A 39 -16.57 -1.70 5.48
C THR A 39 -16.22 -3.13 5.89
N THR A 40 -15.15 -3.69 5.30
CA THR A 40 -14.81 -5.10 5.47
C THR A 40 -13.92 -5.36 6.67
N ILE A 41 -14.03 -6.55 7.24
CA ILE A 41 -13.15 -6.98 8.34
C ILE A 41 -11.68 -7.11 7.88
N GLN A 42 -11.41 -7.40 6.59
CA GLN A 42 -10.04 -7.50 6.10
C GLN A 42 -9.33 -6.15 6.17
N PHE A 43 -10.04 -5.05 5.90
CA PHE A 43 -9.46 -3.71 6.01
C PHE A 43 -9.00 -3.43 7.43
N TRP A 44 -9.83 -3.72 8.42
CA TRP A 44 -9.49 -3.51 9.83
C TRP A 44 -8.37 -4.43 10.31
N LEU A 45 -8.33 -5.65 9.80
CA LEU A 45 -7.26 -6.60 10.07
C LEU A 45 -5.93 -6.09 9.49
N LEU A 46 -5.93 -5.64 8.22
CA LEU A 46 -4.78 -5.01 7.60
C LEU A 46 -4.37 -3.74 8.34
N LEU A 47 -5.31 -2.87 8.70
CA LEU A 47 -5.01 -1.66 9.45
C LEU A 47 -4.39 -1.98 10.82
N SER A 48 -4.81 -3.05 11.48
CA SER A 48 -4.21 -3.51 12.74
C SER A 48 -2.77 -4.00 12.51
N LEU A 49 -2.54 -4.80 11.47
CA LEU A 49 -1.21 -5.25 11.05
C LEU A 49 -0.28 -4.09 10.69
N PHE A 50 -0.81 -3.02 10.09
CA PHE A 50 -0.06 -1.81 9.77
C PHE A 50 0.57 -1.17 11.02
N PHE A 51 -0.13 -1.16 12.16
CA PHE A 51 0.43 -0.64 13.40
C PHE A 51 1.44 -1.57 14.07
N LEU A 52 1.37 -2.88 13.81
CA LEU A 52 2.26 -3.88 14.39
C LEU A 52 3.57 -4.04 13.59
N ILE A 53 3.52 -3.88 12.27
CA ILE A 53 4.65 -4.10 11.37
C ILE A 53 5.46 -2.82 11.22
N LYS A 54 6.78 -2.91 11.41
CA LYS A 54 7.71 -1.80 11.15
C LYS A 54 7.88 -1.60 9.64
N MET A 55 7.17 -0.63 9.07
CA MET A 55 7.26 -0.21 7.67
C MET A 55 7.39 1.31 7.53
N ASN A 56 7.75 1.80 6.35
CA ASN A 56 7.85 3.25 6.13
C ASN A 56 6.49 3.87 5.85
N LEU A 57 6.02 4.68 6.81
CA LEU A 57 4.68 5.26 6.78
C LEU A 57 4.45 6.21 5.60
N THR A 58 5.47 6.99 5.20
CA THR A 58 5.37 7.89 4.04
C THR A 58 5.04 7.12 2.77
N TYR A 59 5.77 6.04 2.52
CA TYR A 59 5.58 5.26 1.29
C TYR A 59 4.29 4.44 1.35
N THR A 60 3.88 3.96 2.53
CA THR A 60 2.57 3.32 2.67
C THR A 60 1.44 4.26 2.31
N LEU A 61 1.39 5.46 2.90
CA LEU A 61 0.34 6.45 2.59
C LEU A 61 0.38 6.90 1.14
N PHE A 62 1.58 7.11 0.59
CA PHE A 62 1.74 7.43 -0.82
C PHE A 62 1.15 6.33 -1.71
N SER A 63 1.46 5.05 -1.42
CA SER A 63 0.89 3.94 -2.15
C SER A 63 -0.62 3.84 -1.99
N VAL A 64 -1.17 4.08 -0.80
CA VAL A 64 -2.62 4.10 -0.60
C VAL A 64 -3.28 5.13 -1.52
N GLY A 65 -2.74 6.35 -1.57
CA GLY A 65 -3.27 7.43 -2.40
C GLY A 65 -3.19 7.14 -3.91
N VAL A 66 -2.07 6.60 -4.38
CA VAL A 66 -1.90 6.27 -5.81
C VAL A 66 -2.76 5.06 -6.20
N CYS A 67 -2.74 4.01 -5.39
CA CYS A 67 -3.48 2.78 -5.67
C CYS A 67 -4.98 2.95 -5.51
N SER A 68 -5.47 3.86 -4.66
CA SER A 68 -6.91 4.13 -4.53
C SER A 68 -7.49 4.78 -5.79
N ILE A 69 -6.74 5.70 -6.40
CA ILE A 69 -7.09 6.28 -7.71
C ILE A 69 -7.14 5.16 -8.77
N GLY A 70 -6.12 4.30 -8.79
CA GLY A 70 -6.09 3.13 -9.68
C GLY A 70 -7.24 2.16 -9.44
N ALA A 71 -7.61 1.94 -8.18
CA ALA A 71 -8.71 1.06 -7.78
C ALA A 71 -10.07 1.63 -8.21
N TYR A 72 -10.24 2.95 -8.12
CA TYR A 72 -11.44 3.63 -8.60
C TYR A 72 -11.59 3.51 -10.12
N LEU A 73 -10.52 3.82 -10.87
CA LEU A 73 -10.52 3.72 -12.34
C LEU A 73 -10.67 2.27 -12.83
N GLY A 74 -10.13 1.31 -12.09
CA GLY A 74 -10.19 -0.12 -12.40
C GLY A 74 -11.45 -0.83 -11.91
N SER A 75 -12.41 -0.14 -11.28
CA SER A 75 -13.65 -0.72 -10.72
C SER A 75 -14.32 -1.77 -11.62
N PRO A 76 -14.60 -1.53 -12.92
CA PRO A 76 -15.26 -2.53 -13.76
C PRO A 76 -14.43 -3.80 -13.97
N LEU A 77 -13.09 -3.71 -13.96
CA LEU A 77 -12.22 -4.87 -14.09
C LEU A 77 -12.33 -5.77 -12.85
N PHE A 78 -12.39 -5.19 -11.66
CA PHE A 78 -12.54 -5.96 -10.43
C PHE A 78 -13.90 -6.63 -10.36
N THR A 79 -14.98 -5.93 -10.73
CA THR A 79 -16.32 -6.50 -10.77
C THR A 79 -16.40 -7.69 -11.71
N ASN A 80 -15.91 -7.56 -12.95
CA ASN A 80 -15.91 -8.66 -13.92
C ASN A 80 -15.10 -9.87 -13.43
N LEU A 81 -13.94 -9.64 -12.80
CA LEU A 81 -13.13 -10.71 -12.22
C LEU A 81 -13.85 -11.41 -11.07
N GLY A 82 -14.51 -10.66 -10.18
CA GLY A 82 -15.27 -11.23 -9.08
C GLY A 82 -16.48 -12.02 -9.56
N GLU A 83 -17.23 -11.51 -10.54
CA GLU A 83 -18.37 -12.21 -11.14
C GLU A 83 -17.92 -13.53 -11.75
N TYR A 84 -16.80 -13.52 -12.47
CA TYR A 84 -16.21 -14.74 -13.01
C TYR A 84 -15.85 -15.78 -11.92
N LEU A 85 -15.32 -15.33 -10.79
CA LEU A 85 -14.97 -16.22 -9.67
C LEU A 85 -16.20 -16.78 -8.95
N LEU A 86 -17.25 -15.96 -8.78
CA LEU A 86 -18.49 -16.36 -8.10
C LEU A 86 -19.36 -17.29 -8.95
N THR A 87 -19.39 -17.09 -10.27
CA THR A 87 -20.26 -17.85 -11.19
C THR A 87 -19.67 -19.18 -11.64
N ARG A 88 -18.39 -19.44 -11.38
CA ARG A 88 -17.76 -20.73 -11.76
C ARG A 88 -18.39 -21.89 -10.99
N LYS A 89 -18.99 -22.83 -11.74
CA LYS A 89 -19.62 -24.06 -11.21
C LYS A 89 -18.72 -24.88 -10.28
N THR A 90 -17.41 -24.91 -10.53
CA THR A 90 -16.43 -25.64 -9.70
C THR A 90 -16.23 -25.02 -8.31
N LEU A 91 -16.42 -23.70 -8.18
CA LEU A 91 -16.23 -22.97 -6.93
C LEU A 91 -17.54 -22.77 -6.15
N LEU A 92 -18.68 -23.12 -6.75
CA LEU A 92 -20.01 -22.88 -6.16
C LEU A 92 -20.17 -23.56 -4.78
N LYS A 93 -19.68 -24.81 -4.65
CA LYS A 93 -19.65 -25.53 -3.36
C LYS A 93 -18.72 -24.89 -2.33
N PHE A 94 -17.61 -24.30 -2.76
CA PHE A 94 -16.69 -23.61 -1.87
C PHE A 94 -17.33 -22.33 -1.33
N TRP A 95 -17.93 -21.53 -2.21
CA TRP A 95 -18.63 -20.30 -1.83
C TRP A 95 -19.82 -20.59 -0.92
N SER A 96 -20.65 -21.60 -1.22
CA SER A 96 -21.80 -21.95 -0.38
C SER A 96 -21.39 -22.31 1.05
N HIS A 97 -20.33 -23.11 1.21
CA HIS A 97 -19.82 -23.46 2.53
C HIS A 97 -19.22 -22.25 3.27
N LEU A 98 -18.57 -21.34 2.54
CA LEU A 98 -18.03 -20.11 3.10
C LEU A 98 -19.18 -19.22 3.63
N TYR A 99 -20.30 -19.10 2.91
CA TYR A 99 -21.45 -18.29 3.34
C TYR A 99 -22.16 -18.79 4.59
N GLU A 100 -22.09 -20.09 4.87
CA GLU A 100 -22.65 -20.66 6.10
C GLU A 100 -21.84 -20.28 7.34
N MET A 101 -20.62 -19.75 7.18
CA MET A 101 -19.78 -19.33 8.31
C MET A 101 -20.20 -17.96 8.86
N PRO A 102 -20.26 -17.78 10.19
CA PRO A 102 -20.78 -16.55 10.81
C PRO A 102 -19.92 -15.30 10.57
N ILE A 103 -18.64 -15.46 10.23
CA ILE A 103 -17.68 -14.35 10.06
C ILE A 103 -17.66 -13.83 8.61
N VAL A 104 -18.02 -14.67 7.65
CA VAL A 104 -17.91 -14.39 6.21
C VAL A 104 -18.82 -13.25 5.72
N PRO A 105 -20.01 -13.02 6.28
CA PRO A 105 -20.79 -11.84 5.92
C PRO A 105 -20.02 -10.52 6.11
N PHE A 106 -19.08 -10.44 7.07
CA PHE A 106 -18.28 -9.24 7.32
C PHE A 106 -17.09 -9.07 6.36
N THR A 107 -16.83 -10.04 5.48
CA THR A 107 -15.76 -9.97 4.47
C THR A 107 -16.24 -9.41 3.14
N ASP A 108 -17.56 -9.21 2.96
CA ASP A 108 -18.22 -8.79 1.72
C ASP A 108 -17.80 -9.60 0.47
N PHE A 109 -17.39 -10.86 0.63
CA PHE A 109 -16.93 -11.70 -0.49
C PHE A 109 -18.05 -12.04 -1.49
N TYR A 110 -19.31 -11.80 -1.14
CA TYR A 110 -20.45 -11.87 -2.06
C TYR A 110 -20.54 -10.71 -3.03
N VAL A 111 -19.89 -9.60 -2.72
CA VAL A 111 -19.83 -8.45 -3.61
C VAL A 111 -18.72 -8.72 -4.64
N PRO A 112 -19.04 -8.82 -5.94
CA PRO A 112 -18.05 -9.17 -6.95
C PRO A 112 -16.86 -8.21 -6.97
N GLU A 113 -17.10 -6.91 -6.81
CA GLU A 113 -16.04 -5.91 -6.78
C GLU A 113 -15.04 -6.15 -5.64
N VAL A 114 -15.51 -6.48 -4.44
CA VAL A 114 -14.66 -6.73 -3.26
C VAL A 114 -13.84 -8.00 -3.47
N LEU A 115 -14.48 -9.06 -3.95
CA LEU A 115 -13.81 -10.32 -4.24
C LEU A 115 -12.73 -10.16 -5.31
N GLY A 116 -13.04 -9.45 -6.40
CA GLY A 116 -12.10 -9.20 -7.48
C GLY A 116 -10.89 -8.38 -7.04
N LYS A 117 -11.11 -7.32 -6.25
CA LYS A 117 -10.04 -6.52 -5.64
C LYS A 117 -9.14 -7.39 -4.77
N MET A 118 -9.74 -8.19 -3.88
CA MET A 118 -8.98 -9.06 -2.97
C MET A 118 -8.17 -10.11 -3.71
N PHE A 119 -8.78 -10.81 -4.67
CA PHE A 119 -8.09 -11.82 -5.46
C PHE A 119 -6.90 -11.23 -6.23
N LEU A 120 -7.12 -10.09 -6.90
CA LEU A 120 -6.07 -9.40 -7.64
C LEU A 120 -4.98 -8.86 -6.69
N ALA A 121 -5.35 -8.37 -5.52
CA ALA A 121 -4.40 -7.91 -4.51
C ALA A 121 -3.47 -9.05 -4.07
N PHE A 122 -4.01 -10.22 -3.74
CA PHE A 122 -3.23 -11.41 -3.38
C PHE A 122 -2.36 -11.92 -4.53
N LEU A 123 -2.85 -11.87 -5.76
CA LEU A 123 -2.09 -12.29 -6.94
C LEU A 123 -0.90 -11.34 -7.20
N LEU A 124 -1.12 -10.03 -7.06
CA LEU A 124 -0.12 -9.01 -7.40
C LEU A 124 0.83 -8.65 -6.26
N ILE A 125 0.57 -9.06 -5.01
CA ILE A 125 1.42 -8.63 -3.89
C ILE A 125 2.88 -9.08 -4.02
N VAL A 126 3.11 -10.33 -4.44
CA VAL A 126 4.45 -10.88 -4.64
C VAL A 126 5.20 -10.17 -5.77
N PRO A 127 4.65 -10.05 -7.00
CA PRO A 127 5.35 -9.31 -8.06
C PRO A 127 5.53 -7.84 -7.71
N LEU A 128 4.57 -7.22 -7.01
CA LEU A 128 4.67 -5.82 -6.56
C LEU A 128 5.77 -5.63 -5.51
N PHE A 129 5.99 -6.61 -4.63
CA PHE A 129 7.12 -6.60 -3.70
C PHE A 129 8.46 -6.64 -4.42
N ILE A 130 8.63 -7.57 -5.36
CA ILE A 130 9.87 -7.71 -6.13
C ILE A 130 10.11 -6.45 -6.98
N PHE A 131 9.06 -5.95 -7.64
CA PHE A 131 9.14 -4.75 -8.46
C PHE A 131 9.49 -3.53 -7.63
N SER A 132 8.82 -3.32 -6.49
CA SER A 132 9.12 -2.20 -5.60
C SER A 132 10.56 -2.25 -5.07
N MET A 133 11.08 -3.44 -4.73
CA MET A 133 12.48 -3.59 -4.33
C MET A 133 13.45 -3.14 -5.42
N LYS A 134 13.22 -3.58 -6.66
CA LYS A 134 14.06 -3.18 -7.81
C LYS A 134 13.94 -1.67 -8.07
N LEU A 135 12.73 -1.14 -8.03
CA LEU A 135 12.45 0.27 -8.29
C LEU A 135 13.09 1.17 -7.24
N VAL A 136 13.03 0.82 -5.95
CA VAL A 136 13.68 1.60 -4.89
C VAL A 136 15.20 1.57 -5.03
N ASN A 137 15.79 0.40 -5.32
CA ASN A 137 17.24 0.30 -5.57
C ASN A 137 17.69 1.06 -6.81
N PHE A 138 16.84 1.18 -7.83
CA PHE A 138 17.13 1.95 -9.03
C PHE A 138 16.94 3.47 -8.82
N LEU A 139 15.89 3.88 -8.11
CA LEU A 139 15.59 5.30 -7.87
C LEU A 139 16.50 5.93 -6.81
N THR A 140 17.02 5.16 -5.85
CA THR A 140 17.90 5.69 -4.79
C THR A 140 19.16 6.41 -5.32
N PRO A 141 19.97 5.85 -6.24
CA PRO A 141 21.12 6.56 -6.79
C PRO A 141 20.70 7.75 -7.66
N LEU A 142 19.59 7.62 -8.39
CA LEU A 142 19.06 8.70 -9.23
C LEU A 142 18.63 9.89 -8.36
N ALA A 143 17.81 9.64 -7.34
CA ALA A 143 17.33 10.65 -6.40
C ALA A 143 18.50 11.34 -5.67
N TYR A 144 19.55 10.59 -5.30
CA TYR A 144 20.74 11.17 -4.71
C TYR A 144 21.47 12.12 -5.68
N HIS A 145 21.58 11.76 -6.95
CA HIS A 145 22.17 12.61 -7.98
C HIS A 145 21.35 13.88 -8.21
N TRP A 146 20.02 13.76 -8.36
CA TRP A 146 19.10 14.89 -8.52
C TRP A 146 19.06 15.80 -7.28
N TRP A 147 19.13 15.23 -6.07
CA TRP A 147 19.13 16.04 -4.85
C TRP A 147 20.32 16.99 -4.82
N ARG A 148 21.50 16.52 -5.21
CA ARG A 148 22.74 17.34 -5.23
C ARG A 148 22.70 18.51 -6.20
N THR A 149 21.86 18.46 -7.24
CA THR A 149 21.73 19.55 -8.21
C THR A 149 20.72 20.62 -7.79
N THR A 150 19.94 20.38 -6.74
CA THR A 150 18.93 21.35 -6.28
C THR A 150 19.53 22.49 -5.46
N PHE A 151 18.96 23.69 -5.60
CA PHE A 151 19.30 24.89 -4.81
C PHE A 151 19.21 24.64 -3.29
N LEU A 152 18.27 23.78 -2.86
CA LEU A 152 18.08 23.39 -1.45
C LEU A 152 19.28 22.63 -0.88
N TYR A 153 19.95 21.80 -1.69
CA TYR A 153 21.16 21.11 -1.26
C TYR A 153 22.30 22.09 -0.98
N ASN A 154 22.44 23.12 -1.82
CA ASN A 154 23.45 24.15 -1.62
C ASN A 154 23.17 24.99 -0.35
N LEU A 155 21.89 25.34 -0.10
CA LEU A 155 21.50 25.99 1.16
C LEU A 155 21.76 25.11 2.39
N TYR A 156 21.45 23.80 2.31
CA TYR A 156 21.74 22.85 3.37
C TYR A 156 23.24 22.74 3.66
N ARG A 157 24.06 22.65 2.61
CA ARG A 157 25.53 22.60 2.72
C ARG A 157 26.09 23.86 3.38
N SER A 158 25.58 25.04 3.03
CA SER A 158 26.01 26.31 3.63
C SER A 158 25.68 26.42 5.13
N TYR A 159 24.66 25.70 5.62
CA TYR A 159 24.26 25.70 7.02
C TYR A 159 24.98 24.66 7.89
N LYS A 160 25.60 23.64 7.26
CA LYS A 160 26.39 22.59 7.93
C LYS A 160 27.80 22.54 7.30
N PRO A 161 28.69 23.48 7.64
CA PRO A 161 29.97 23.60 6.95
C PRO A 161 31.01 22.52 7.32
N TYR A 162 30.82 21.72 8.38
CA TYR A 162 31.77 20.66 8.76
C TYR A 162 31.05 19.42 9.28
N ALA A 163 30.93 18.40 8.43
CA ALA A 163 30.77 16.99 8.79
C ALA A 163 31.50 16.16 7.73
#